data_AF-A0A3B9LEF0-F1
#
_entry.id   AF-A0A3B9LEF0-F1
#
_cell.length_a   1.000
_cell.length_b   1.000
_cell.length_c   1.000
_cell.angle_alpha   90.00
_cell.angle_beta   90.00
_cell.angle_gamma   90.00
#
_symmetry.space_group_name_H-M   'P 1'
#
loop_
_entity.id
_entity.type
_entity.pdbx_description
1 polymer ?
#
loop_
_entity_poly.entity_id
_entity_poly.type
_entity_poly.pdbx_seq_one_letter_code
_entity_poly.pdbx_strand_id
1 'polypeptide(L)'
;MTRRIISGKPAQMRPSLPLKNACGALLLVLLVSQSNAYSQTPTEKSQTAALDKLADDFWTWRAKYAPFTGDDVNRIERPGGMRDWSRAKIDNHRKDLGEFEARWKKIDASGWPVPKQVDYRLIGSALARVRWELEINPRWKRDPNFYIEQTLTPIVEALTVPGPYDESRSREILTRIENIP
;
A
#
# COMPACT_ATOMS: atom_id res chain seq x y z
N MET A 1 -13.47 60.66 -53.48
CA MET A 1 -12.40 61.23 -52.63
C MET A 1 -11.44 60.10 -52.32
N THR A 2 -10.47 59.71 -53.15
CA THR A 2 -9.40 60.42 -53.89
C THR A 2 -8.25 60.88 -53.00
N ARG A 3 -7.12 60.13 -53.00
CA ARG A 3 -5.71 60.60 -53.08
C ARG A 3 -4.75 59.38 -53.04
N ARG A 4 -4.02 59.11 -54.14
CA ARG A 4 -2.59 59.42 -54.44
C ARG A 4 -1.62 58.53 -53.64
N ILE A 5 -0.93 57.54 -54.21
CA ILE A 5 0.25 57.54 -55.14
C ILE A 5 1.45 58.36 -54.64
N ILE A 6 2.64 57.71 -54.74
CA ILE A 6 4.04 58.16 -54.98
C ILE A 6 4.93 57.57 -53.86
N SER A 7 6.11 56.94 -54.02
CA SER A 7 7.20 56.82 -55.02
C SER A 7 7.98 55.54 -54.60
N GLY A 8 8.68 54.74 -55.42
CA GLY A 8 9.86 55.09 -56.20
C GLY A 8 10.74 53.83 -56.39
N LYS A 9 11.18 53.62 -57.64
CA LYS A 9 12.11 52.58 -58.18
C LYS A 9 13.57 52.77 -57.66
N PRO A 10 14.61 51.93 -57.96
CA PRO A 10 14.75 51.04 -59.13
C PRO A 10 15.54 49.69 -58.98
N ALA A 11 15.42 48.87 -60.05
CA ALA A 11 16.48 48.16 -60.81
C ALA A 11 17.42 47.17 -60.08
N GLN A 12 17.31 45.86 -60.36
CA GLN A 12 18.12 45.05 -61.32
C GLN A 12 18.69 43.88 -60.47
N MET A 13 18.89 42.63 -60.88
CA MET A 13 19.14 41.96 -62.15
C MET A 13 18.83 40.45 -61.91
N ARG A 14 18.26 39.72 -62.87
CA ARG A 14 18.16 38.24 -62.80
C ARG A 14 19.55 37.64 -63.11
N PRO A 15 19.87 36.43 -62.60
CA PRO A 15 19.67 35.27 -63.46
C PRO A 15 19.09 34.04 -62.75
N SER A 16 18.39 33.27 -63.57
CA SER A 16 17.90 31.91 -63.37
C SER A 16 19.01 30.88 -63.08
N LEU A 17 18.72 29.87 -62.26
CA LEU A 17 18.86 28.42 -62.52
C LEU A 17 18.44 27.62 -61.26
N PRO A 18 18.11 26.31 -61.37
CA PRO A 18 16.98 25.74 -60.65
C PRO A 18 17.34 24.69 -59.59
N LEU A 19 16.32 24.36 -58.78
CA LEU A 19 16.01 23.05 -58.19
C LEU A 19 17.10 22.38 -57.32
N LYS A 20 16.81 22.22 -56.02
CA LYS A 20 16.77 20.93 -55.30
C LYS A 20 16.55 21.14 -53.81
N ASN A 21 15.39 20.68 -53.35
CA ASN A 21 15.03 20.13 -52.03
C ASN A 21 16.05 20.36 -50.89
N ALA A 22 15.75 21.29 -49.99
CA ALA A 22 16.35 21.37 -48.67
C ALA A 22 15.38 20.78 -47.63
N CYS A 23 15.44 19.46 -47.44
CA CYS A 23 15.00 18.81 -46.22
C CYS A 23 16.25 18.48 -45.42
N GLY A 24 16.37 19.01 -44.20
CA GLY A 24 17.42 18.60 -43.27
C GLY A 24 18.02 19.74 -42.48
N ALA A 25 17.36 20.15 -41.41
CA ALA A 25 18.00 20.85 -40.32
C ALA A 25 17.24 20.61 -39.01
N LEU A 26 17.94 19.96 -38.08
CA LEU A 26 17.74 19.96 -36.63
C LEU A 26 16.50 19.23 -36.06
N LEU A 27 16.65 17.91 -35.94
CA LEU A 27 15.95 17.10 -34.91
C LEU A 27 17.03 16.45 -34.05
N LEU A 28 17.63 17.22 -33.13
CA LEU A 28 18.73 16.75 -32.29
C LEU A 28 18.68 17.36 -30.88
N VAL A 29 17.53 17.28 -30.21
CA VAL A 29 17.43 17.26 -28.73
C VAL A 29 16.14 16.52 -28.33
N LEU A 30 16.15 15.18 -28.37
CA LEU A 30 15.15 14.33 -27.69
C LEU A 30 15.81 13.02 -27.25
N LEU A 31 16.83 13.14 -26.39
CA LEU A 31 17.44 12.01 -25.70
C LEU A 31 17.77 12.46 -24.28
N VAL A 32 16.76 12.54 -23.40
CA VAL A 32 16.75 12.06 -22.00
C VAL A 32 15.33 12.32 -21.46
N SER A 33 14.41 11.44 -21.86
CA SER A 33 13.22 11.12 -21.06
C SER A 33 13.02 9.62 -21.18
N GLN A 34 14.02 8.85 -20.71
CA GLN A 34 13.78 7.43 -20.44
C GLN A 34 12.89 7.36 -19.20
N SER A 35 11.58 7.34 -19.45
CA SER A 35 10.62 6.76 -18.53
C SER A 35 11.17 5.40 -18.11
N ASN A 36 11.50 5.22 -16.84
CA ASN A 36 11.79 3.92 -16.23
C ASN A 36 10.52 3.06 -16.26
N ALA A 37 10.06 2.66 -17.44
CA ALA A 37 9.14 1.57 -17.60
C ALA A 37 9.95 0.28 -17.45
N TYR A 38 10.22 -0.11 -16.19
CA TYR A 38 10.79 -1.41 -15.89
C TYR A 38 9.88 -2.48 -16.50
N SER A 39 10.37 -3.15 -17.53
CA SER A 39 9.68 -4.28 -18.14
C SER A 39 9.89 -5.49 -17.24
N GLN A 40 8.91 -5.74 -16.36
CA GLN A 40 8.92 -6.93 -15.51
C GLN A 40 8.74 -8.18 -16.36
N THR A 41 9.46 -9.24 -16.04
CA THR A 41 9.22 -10.55 -16.67
C THR A 41 7.86 -11.11 -16.22
N PRO A 42 7.20 -11.97 -17.03
CA PRO A 42 5.93 -12.59 -16.65
C PRO A 42 5.98 -13.32 -15.29
N THR A 43 7.12 -13.96 -14.99
CA THR A 43 7.38 -14.62 -13.71
C THR A 43 7.45 -13.62 -12.56
N GLU A 44 8.22 -12.53 -12.72
CA GLU A 44 8.31 -11.46 -11.71
C GLU A 44 6.92 -10.86 -11.43
N LYS A 45 6.17 -10.51 -12.47
CA LYS A 45 4.81 -9.94 -12.35
C LYS A 45 3.85 -10.89 -11.62
N SER A 46 3.95 -12.20 -11.87
CA SER A 46 3.16 -13.20 -11.17
C SER A 46 3.54 -13.33 -9.70
N GLN A 47 4.82 -13.27 -9.36
CA GLN A 47 5.26 -13.37 -7.97
C GLN A 47 5.02 -12.06 -7.19
N THR A 48 5.09 -10.89 -7.82
CA THR A 48 4.69 -9.64 -7.17
C THR A 48 3.20 -9.65 -6.85
N ALA A 49 2.35 -10.14 -7.76
CA ALA A 49 0.93 -10.33 -7.48
C ALA A 49 0.68 -11.35 -6.35
N ALA A 50 1.54 -12.37 -6.22
CA ALA A 50 1.47 -13.31 -5.10
C ALA A 50 1.82 -12.65 -3.76
N LEU A 51 2.80 -11.73 -3.74
CA LEU A 51 3.11 -10.93 -2.55
C LEU A 51 1.96 -9.97 -2.21
N ASP A 52 1.41 -9.27 -3.19
CA ASP A 52 0.30 -8.33 -2.97
C ASP A 52 -0.91 -9.08 -2.36
N LYS A 53 -1.28 -10.23 -2.94
CA LYS A 53 -2.35 -11.07 -2.37
C LYS A 53 -2.02 -11.56 -0.95
N LEU A 54 -0.77 -11.97 -0.71
CA LEU A 54 -0.35 -12.39 0.63
C LEU A 54 -0.47 -11.24 1.64
N ALA A 55 -0.06 -10.04 1.26
CA ALA A 55 -0.17 -8.85 2.10
C ALA A 55 -1.63 -8.54 2.41
N ASP A 56 -2.51 -8.55 1.41
CA ASP A 56 -3.94 -8.28 1.59
C ASP A 56 -4.60 -9.30 2.53
N ASP A 57 -4.35 -10.59 2.31
CA ASP A 57 -4.88 -11.66 3.15
C ASP A 57 -4.35 -11.53 4.60
N PHE A 58 -3.06 -11.22 4.77
CA PHE A 58 -2.43 -11.05 6.08
C PHE A 58 -2.99 -9.84 6.83
N TRP A 59 -3.11 -8.68 6.18
CA TRP A 59 -3.62 -7.47 6.82
C TRP A 59 -5.11 -7.57 7.13
N THR A 60 -5.89 -8.25 6.28
CA THR A 60 -7.29 -8.60 6.58
C THR A 60 -7.38 -9.48 7.83
N TRP A 61 -6.53 -10.50 7.92
CA TRP A 61 -6.44 -11.35 9.11
C TRP A 61 -6.00 -10.56 10.34
N ARG A 62 -5.02 -9.67 10.19
CA ARG A 62 -4.47 -8.85 11.28
C ARG A 62 -5.46 -7.82 11.81
N ALA A 63 -6.27 -7.21 10.96
CA ALA A 63 -7.36 -6.34 11.38
C ALA A 63 -8.31 -7.06 12.35
N LYS A 64 -8.61 -8.33 12.05
CA LYS A 64 -9.51 -9.16 12.86
C LYS A 64 -8.88 -9.66 14.16
N TYR A 65 -7.65 -10.17 14.11
CA TYR A 65 -7.08 -10.96 15.22
C TYR A 65 -5.92 -10.30 15.96
N ALA A 66 -5.45 -9.12 15.55
CA ALA A 66 -4.45 -8.44 16.37
C ALA A 66 -5.00 -8.08 17.74
N PRO A 67 -4.16 -8.15 18.79
CA PRO A 67 -4.46 -7.50 20.04
C PRO A 67 -4.69 -6.01 19.82
N PHE A 68 -5.66 -5.47 20.54
CA PHE A 68 -5.78 -4.04 20.76
C PHE A 68 -4.56 -3.54 21.55
N THR A 69 -4.15 -2.32 21.27
CA THR A 69 -3.03 -1.65 21.94
C THR A 69 -3.38 -0.18 22.15
N GLY A 70 -2.97 0.40 23.29
CA GLY A 70 -3.13 1.83 23.53
C GLY A 70 -2.21 2.71 22.68
N ASP A 71 -1.23 2.10 22.01
CA ASP A 71 -0.34 2.76 21.04
C ASP A 71 -1.08 3.11 19.74
N ASP A 72 -1.07 4.39 19.39
CA ASP A 72 -1.76 4.92 18.21
C ASP A 72 -1.00 4.71 16.91
N VAL A 73 0.33 4.49 16.96
CA VAL A 73 1.18 4.28 15.78
C VAL A 73 0.74 3.05 14.99
N ASN A 74 0.27 2.01 15.68
CA ASN A 74 -0.14 0.74 15.09
C ASN A 74 -1.65 0.63 14.85
N ARG A 75 -2.38 1.76 14.90
CA ARG A 75 -3.84 1.77 14.72
C ARG A 75 -4.21 1.42 13.29
N ILE A 76 -5.14 0.48 13.15
CA ILE A 76 -5.71 0.05 11.88
C ILE A 76 -7.23 0.00 12.01
N GLU A 77 -7.95 0.09 10.90
CA GLU A 77 -9.38 -0.20 10.91
C GLU A 77 -9.60 -1.70 11.15
N ARG A 78 -10.59 -2.02 11.98
CA ARG A 78 -10.84 -3.39 12.43
C ARG A 78 -12.33 -3.69 12.32
N PRO A 79 -12.72 -4.88 11.83
CA PRO A 79 -14.10 -5.32 11.95
C PRO A 79 -14.46 -5.47 13.43
N GLY A 80 -15.75 -5.30 13.70
CA GLY A 80 -16.32 -5.53 15.02
C GLY A 80 -16.39 -7.00 15.41
N GLY A 81 -17.09 -7.24 16.51
CA GLY A 81 -17.28 -8.57 17.10
C GLY A 81 -16.26 -8.91 18.19
N MET A 82 -16.44 -10.11 18.75
CA MET A 82 -15.70 -10.59 19.91
C MET A 82 -14.34 -11.19 19.52
N ARG A 83 -13.29 -10.81 20.27
CA ARG A 83 -11.96 -11.42 20.20
C ARG A 83 -11.79 -12.44 21.30
N ASP A 84 -11.75 -13.70 20.90
CA ASP A 84 -11.59 -14.83 21.80
C ASP A 84 -10.10 -15.19 21.94
N TRP A 85 -9.58 -14.97 23.15
CA TRP A 85 -8.19 -15.25 23.54
C TRP A 85 -8.01 -16.62 24.20
N SER A 86 -9.00 -17.52 24.07
CA SER A 86 -8.89 -18.88 24.57
C SER A 86 -7.76 -19.64 23.89
N ARG A 87 -7.24 -20.66 24.58
CA ARG A 87 -6.17 -21.52 24.05
C ARG A 87 -6.49 -22.07 22.67
N ALA A 88 -7.73 -22.51 22.44
CA ALA A 88 -8.18 -23.07 21.17
C ALA A 88 -8.08 -22.04 20.03
N LYS A 89 -8.44 -20.78 20.26
CA LYS A 89 -8.30 -19.72 19.26
C LYS A 89 -6.84 -19.33 19.02
N ILE A 90 -6.04 -19.29 20.08
CA ILE A 90 -4.59 -19.06 19.94
C ILE A 90 -3.93 -20.15 19.10
N ASP A 91 -4.33 -21.41 19.27
CA ASP A 91 -3.82 -22.51 18.44
C ASP A 91 -4.24 -22.39 16.98
N ASN A 92 -5.44 -21.86 16.69
CA ASN A 92 -5.82 -21.49 15.32
C ASN A 92 -4.95 -20.35 14.77
N HIS A 93 -4.69 -19.31 15.55
CA HIS A 93 -3.83 -18.19 15.12
C HIS A 93 -2.40 -18.64 14.82
N ARG A 94 -1.87 -19.61 15.56
CA ARG A 94 -0.56 -20.24 15.25
C ARG A 94 -0.58 -20.99 13.92
N LYS A 95 -1.66 -21.71 13.63
CA LYS A 95 -1.83 -22.42 12.34
C LYS A 95 -1.91 -21.41 11.19
N ASP A 96 -2.76 -20.40 11.31
CA ASP A 96 -2.90 -19.33 10.32
C ASP A 96 -1.54 -18.65 10.05
N LEU A 97 -0.79 -18.31 11.11
CA LEU A 97 0.56 -17.75 10.98
C LEU A 97 1.50 -18.69 10.21
N GLY A 98 1.46 -19.99 10.50
CA GLY A 98 2.25 -20.99 9.79
C GLY A 98 1.94 -21.04 8.29
N GLU A 99 0.67 -20.90 7.91
CA GLU A 99 0.24 -20.82 6.51
C GLU A 99 0.77 -19.56 5.81
N PHE A 100 0.69 -18.40 6.47
CA PHE A 100 1.24 -17.16 5.92
C PHE A 100 2.75 -17.22 5.73
N GLU A 101 3.48 -17.74 6.72
CA GLU A 101 4.94 -17.90 6.60
C GLU A 101 5.33 -18.88 5.49
N ALA A 102 4.56 -19.96 5.32
CA ALA A 102 4.80 -20.92 4.24
C ALA A 102 4.57 -20.30 2.86
N ARG A 103 3.56 -19.42 2.70
CA ARG A 103 3.33 -18.66 1.48
C ARG A 103 4.45 -17.64 1.23
N TRP A 104 4.85 -16.90 2.26
CA TRP A 104 5.91 -15.90 2.19
C TRP A 104 7.24 -16.52 1.73
N LYS A 105 7.67 -17.63 2.35
CA LYS A 105 8.94 -18.31 2.03
C LYS A 105 9.01 -18.89 0.61
N LYS A 106 7.89 -19.04 -0.10
CA LYS A 106 7.84 -19.51 -1.49
C LYS A 106 8.12 -18.41 -2.51
N ILE A 107 8.09 -17.14 -2.09
CA ILE A 107 8.33 -15.99 -2.96
C ILE A 107 9.84 -15.73 -3.01
N ASP A 108 10.41 -15.74 -4.21
CA ASP A 108 11.79 -15.31 -4.42
C ASP A 108 11.83 -13.85 -4.88
N ALA A 109 12.24 -12.97 -3.97
CA ALA A 109 12.32 -11.55 -4.23
C ALA A 109 13.73 -11.07 -4.64
N SER A 110 14.75 -11.94 -4.71
CA SER A 110 16.14 -11.46 -4.86
C SER A 110 16.41 -10.72 -6.16
N GLY A 111 15.67 -11.05 -7.22
CA GLY A 111 15.79 -10.43 -8.55
C GLY A 111 14.92 -9.18 -8.75
N TRP A 112 14.10 -8.78 -7.77
CA TRP A 112 13.13 -7.69 -7.96
C TRP A 112 13.78 -6.30 -7.82
N PRO A 113 13.14 -5.24 -8.32
CA PRO A 113 13.52 -3.87 -7.98
C PRO A 113 13.55 -3.66 -6.46
N VAL A 114 14.52 -2.86 -5.98
CA VAL A 114 14.73 -2.63 -4.54
C VAL A 114 13.45 -2.29 -3.76
N PRO A 115 12.56 -1.40 -4.24
CA PRO A 115 11.30 -1.12 -3.53
C PRO A 115 10.46 -2.37 -3.27
N LYS A 116 10.36 -3.28 -4.25
CA LYS A 116 9.61 -4.54 -4.09
C LYS A 116 10.31 -5.55 -3.19
N GLN A 117 11.63 -5.54 -3.12
CA GLN A 117 12.37 -6.32 -2.10
C GLN A 117 12.09 -5.81 -0.68
N VAL A 118 11.96 -4.48 -0.52
CA VAL A 118 11.60 -3.87 0.76
C VAL A 118 10.20 -4.31 1.16
N ASP A 119 9.21 -4.24 0.27
CA ASP A 119 7.84 -4.72 0.53
C ASP A 119 7.84 -6.18 1.03
N TYR A 120 8.57 -7.07 0.33
CA TYR A 120 8.73 -8.47 0.73
C TYR A 120 9.29 -8.63 2.15
N ARG A 121 10.32 -7.84 2.51
CA ARG A 121 10.94 -7.88 3.84
C ARG A 121 10.02 -7.29 4.92
N LEU A 122 9.23 -6.27 4.60
CA LEU A 122 8.25 -5.69 5.52
C LEU A 122 7.17 -6.71 5.88
N ILE A 123 6.66 -7.48 4.91
CA ILE A 123 5.75 -8.59 5.21
C ILE A 123 6.42 -9.65 6.09
N GLY A 124 7.66 -10.03 5.81
CA GLY A 124 8.42 -10.95 6.67
C GLY A 124 8.55 -10.44 8.11
N SER A 125 8.84 -9.15 8.28
CA SER A 125 8.91 -8.49 9.59
C SER A 125 7.55 -8.51 10.32
N ALA A 126 6.46 -8.24 9.60
CA ALA A 126 5.12 -8.27 10.15
C ALA A 126 4.72 -9.69 10.62
N LEU A 127 5.10 -10.74 9.88
CA LEU A 127 4.90 -12.13 10.31
C LEU A 127 5.73 -12.47 11.57
N ALA A 128 6.99 -12.03 11.61
CA ALA A 128 7.85 -12.21 12.78
C ALA A 128 7.28 -11.50 14.03
N ARG A 129 6.64 -10.33 13.86
CA ARG A 129 5.91 -9.63 14.93
C ARG A 129 4.80 -10.50 15.51
N VAL A 130 3.98 -11.14 14.67
CA VAL A 130 2.91 -12.04 15.15
C VAL A 130 3.49 -13.23 15.90
N ARG A 131 4.55 -13.86 15.38
CA ARG A 131 5.24 -14.97 16.08
C ARG A 131 5.70 -14.53 17.47
N TRP A 132 6.30 -13.35 17.56
CA TRP A 132 6.74 -12.81 18.85
C TRP A 132 5.58 -12.63 19.83
N GLU A 133 4.42 -12.12 19.37
CA GLU A 133 3.22 -11.96 20.21
C GLU A 133 2.65 -13.29 20.71
N LEU A 134 2.63 -14.32 19.85
CA LEU A 134 2.00 -15.60 20.16
C LEU A 134 2.90 -16.54 20.98
N GLU A 135 4.22 -16.44 20.81
CA GLU A 135 5.18 -17.45 21.29
C GLU A 135 6.28 -16.89 22.18
N ILE A 136 6.90 -15.76 21.83
CA ILE A 136 8.08 -15.24 22.54
C ILE A 136 7.68 -14.35 23.73
N ASN A 137 6.74 -13.44 23.52
CA ASN A 137 6.12 -12.64 24.56
C ASN A 137 4.60 -12.85 24.59
N PRO A 138 4.13 -14.02 25.07
CA PRO A 138 2.71 -14.36 25.09
C PRO A 138 1.98 -13.63 26.23
N ARG A 139 1.77 -12.32 26.09
CA ARG A 139 1.03 -11.50 27.08
C ARG A 139 -0.34 -12.10 27.39
N TRP A 140 -1.04 -12.58 26.37
CA TRP A 140 -2.32 -13.31 26.48
C TRP A 140 -2.30 -14.49 27.47
N LYS A 141 -1.13 -15.06 27.78
CA LYS A 141 -0.99 -16.19 28.72
C LYS A 141 -0.60 -15.76 30.14
N ARG A 142 0.12 -14.64 30.28
CA ARG A 142 0.91 -14.33 31.50
C ARG A 142 0.72 -12.94 32.07
N ASP A 143 0.10 -12.03 31.32
CA ASP A 143 -0.07 -10.64 31.69
C ASP A 143 -1.56 -10.33 31.90
N PRO A 144 -2.04 -10.14 33.14
CA PRO A 144 -3.44 -9.82 33.37
C PRO A 144 -3.86 -8.46 32.80
N ASN A 145 -2.93 -7.49 32.67
CA ASN A 145 -3.24 -6.19 32.06
C ASN A 145 -3.60 -6.32 30.58
N PHE A 146 -3.15 -7.40 29.92
CA PHE A 146 -3.56 -7.72 28.57
C PHE A 146 -5.08 -7.72 28.44
N TYR A 147 -5.79 -8.36 29.37
CA TYR A 147 -7.26 -8.47 29.29
C TYR A 147 -7.96 -7.14 29.55
N ILE A 148 -7.41 -6.29 30.42
CA ILE A 148 -7.91 -4.92 30.59
C ILE A 148 -7.77 -4.12 29.30
N GLU A 149 -6.61 -4.21 28.63
CA GLU A 149 -6.40 -3.59 27.32
C GLU A 149 -7.39 -4.15 26.28
N GLN A 150 -7.56 -5.47 26.20
CA GLN A 150 -8.44 -6.10 25.21
C GLN A 150 -9.93 -5.80 25.44
N THR A 151 -10.32 -5.37 26.64
CA THR A 151 -11.69 -4.99 27.00
C THR A 151 -11.95 -3.49 26.79
N LEU A 152 -11.04 -2.62 27.23
CA LEU A 152 -11.28 -1.16 27.24
C LEU A 152 -10.80 -0.44 25.97
N THR A 153 -9.64 -0.83 25.43
CA THR A 153 -9.08 -0.22 24.21
C THR A 153 -10.02 -0.31 22.99
N PRO A 154 -10.77 -1.40 22.74
CA PRO A 154 -11.74 -1.43 21.63
C PRO A 154 -12.72 -0.25 21.67
N ILE A 155 -13.22 0.11 22.85
CA ILE A 155 -14.17 1.21 23.01
C ILE A 155 -13.48 2.55 22.74
N VAL A 156 -12.30 2.74 23.33
CA VAL A 156 -11.50 3.97 23.14
C VAL A 156 -11.17 4.18 21.66
N GLU A 157 -10.71 3.15 20.95
CA GLU A 157 -10.43 3.23 19.51
C GLU A 157 -11.67 3.66 18.71
N ALA A 158 -12.86 3.10 19.02
CA ALA A 158 -14.11 3.45 18.32
C ALA A 158 -14.52 4.92 18.53
N LEU A 159 -14.20 5.48 19.70
CA LEU A 159 -14.49 6.88 20.05
C LEU A 159 -13.46 7.88 19.52
N THR A 160 -12.38 7.43 18.87
CA THR A 160 -11.41 8.33 18.23
C THR A 160 -11.90 8.93 16.92
N VAL A 161 -12.97 8.37 16.35
CA VAL A 161 -13.69 8.98 15.22
C VAL A 161 -14.62 10.06 15.77
N PRO A 162 -14.54 11.32 15.31
CA PRO A 162 -15.43 12.37 15.76
C PRO A 162 -16.87 12.11 15.32
N GLY A 163 -17.84 12.53 16.14
CA GLY A 163 -19.26 12.47 15.80
C GLY A 163 -19.65 13.51 14.72
N PRO A 164 -20.90 13.46 14.23
CA PRO A 164 -22.00 12.60 14.69
C PRO A 164 -21.84 11.12 14.26
N TYR A 165 -22.37 10.21 15.07
CA TYR A 165 -22.36 8.77 14.77
C TYR A 165 -23.62 8.35 14.01
N ASP A 166 -23.44 7.62 12.92
CA ASP A 166 -24.54 6.94 12.24
C ASP A 166 -24.96 5.66 12.98
N GLU A 167 -25.99 5.00 12.47
CA GLU A 167 -26.52 3.78 13.06
C GLU A 167 -25.49 2.65 13.09
N SER A 168 -24.68 2.51 12.04
CA SER A 168 -23.65 1.48 11.92
C SER A 168 -22.57 1.64 12.98
N ARG A 169 -22.05 2.86 13.13
CA ARG A 169 -21.04 3.20 14.14
C ARG A 169 -21.59 3.06 15.56
N SER A 170 -22.83 3.47 15.78
CA SER A 170 -23.50 3.34 17.09
C SER A 170 -23.65 1.87 17.48
N ARG A 171 -24.08 1.00 16.55
CA ARG A 171 -24.17 -0.46 16.77
C ARG A 171 -22.81 -1.09 17.05
N GLU A 172 -21.76 -0.65 16.35
CA GLU A 172 -20.40 -1.14 16.59
C GLU A 172 -19.89 -0.77 17.98
N ILE A 173 -20.12 0.47 18.44
CA ILE A 173 -19.74 0.90 19.80
C ILE A 173 -20.49 0.07 20.84
N LEU A 174 -21.80 -0.12 20.68
CA LEU A 174 -22.61 -0.95 21.58
C LEU A 174 -22.11 -2.39 21.63
N THR A 175 -21.80 -2.99 20.47
CA THR A 175 -21.24 -4.35 20.38
C THR A 175 -19.93 -4.46 21.18
N ARG A 176 -19.06 -3.44 21.14
CA ARG A 176 -17.82 -3.43 21.93
C ARG A 176 -18.05 -3.31 23.43
N ILE A 177 -19.12 -2.62 23.85
CA ILE A 177 -19.52 -2.50 25.27
C ILE A 177 -20.11 -3.83 25.76
N GLU A 178 -21.00 -4.46 24.99
CA GLU A 178 -21.63 -5.75 25.31
C GLU A 178 -20.62 -6.91 25.39
N ASN A 179 -19.44 -6.70 24.79
CA ASN A 179 -18.31 -7.61 24.81
C ASN A 179 -17.47 -7.54 26.09
N ILE A 180 -17.76 -6.61 27.01
CA ILE A 180 -17.14 -6.55 28.34
C ILE A 180 -17.77 -7.68 29.21
N PRO A 181 -16.97 -8.62 29.76
CA PRO A 181 -17.47 -9.69 30.61
C PRO A 181 -18.12 -9.23 31.92
#